data_AF-A0A2N5ZE76-F1
#
_entry.id   AF-A0A2N5ZE76-F1
#
_cell.length_a   1.000
_cell.length_b   1.000
_cell.length_c   1.000
_cell.angle_alpha   90.00
_cell.angle_beta   90.00
_cell.angle_gamma   90.00
#
_symmetry.space_group_name_H-M   'P 1'
#
loop_
_entity.id
_entity.type
_entity.pdbx_description
1 polymer ?
#
loop_
_entity_poly.entity_id
_entity_poly.type
_entity_poly.pdbx_seq_one_letter_code
_entity_poly.pdbx_strand_id
1 'polypeptide(L)'
;MRKRTKHSYWLLMLFVFALSGNSLIAQNTIITDDDGQNAHNSAMLDVYSTSKGFLAPRMTSAQRGAIASPAEGLLVYDTDDNAFYMYSSTGWTYLDKPLIWQTNNDSIYVTGSGKRYGVGTASPFAKLTVQGDATIAPDEPLFEVKNAAGDVIFAVYENEVKVNFKETAKGVKGGFAVGGLSGSKGNPTEYMRITPDSVRIYINDTASAKGVKGGFAVG
;
A
#
# COMPACT_ATOMS: atom_id res chain seq x y z
N MET A 1 -0.32 27.04 -95.57
CA MET A 1 0.02 27.84 -94.37
C MET A 1 -1.24 28.01 -93.51
N ARG A 2 -1.55 27.12 -92.55
CA ARG A 2 -2.46 27.42 -91.40
C ARG A 2 -2.72 26.22 -90.48
N LYS A 3 -2.71 26.53 -89.18
CA LYS A 3 -3.59 26.02 -88.10
C LYS A 3 -3.31 24.71 -87.35
N ARG A 4 -2.12 24.09 -87.43
CA ARG A 4 -1.79 22.98 -86.50
C ARG A 4 -1.16 23.38 -85.16
N THR A 5 -0.72 24.63 -85.01
CA THR A 5 0.01 25.05 -83.80
C THR A 5 -0.88 25.24 -82.56
N LYS A 6 -2.12 25.75 -82.70
CA LYS A 6 -2.98 26.06 -81.53
C LYS A 6 -3.46 24.83 -80.75
N HIS A 7 -3.73 23.71 -81.42
CA HIS A 7 -4.14 22.46 -80.74
C HIS A 7 -2.97 21.79 -80.00
N SER A 8 -1.74 21.94 -80.51
CA SER A 8 -0.53 21.42 -79.87
C SER A 8 -0.20 22.15 -78.56
N TYR A 9 -0.40 23.47 -78.50
CA TYR A 9 -0.20 24.24 -77.27
C TYR A 9 -1.28 23.96 -76.20
N TRP A 10 -2.51 23.68 -76.62
CA TRP A 10 -3.60 23.31 -75.71
C TRP A 10 -3.37 21.96 -75.04
N LEU A 11 -2.96 20.94 -75.81
CA LEU A 11 -2.59 19.63 -75.28
C LEU A 11 -1.38 19.70 -74.34
N LEU A 12 -0.39 20.53 -74.66
CA LEU A 12 0.77 20.75 -73.79
C LEU A 12 0.37 21.43 -72.47
N MET A 13 -0.50 22.44 -72.49
CA MET A 13 -1.00 23.07 -71.27
C MET A 13 -1.85 22.12 -70.40
N LEU A 14 -2.65 21.25 -71.02
CA LEU A 14 -3.46 20.25 -70.31
C LEU A 14 -2.56 19.19 -69.64
N PHE A 15 -1.47 18.79 -70.30
CA PHE A 15 -0.47 17.89 -69.75
C PHE A 15 0.30 18.53 -68.58
N VAL A 16 0.68 19.81 -68.69
CA VAL A 16 1.33 20.56 -67.60
C VAL A 16 0.38 20.76 -66.40
N PHE A 17 -0.91 21.01 -66.64
CA PHE A 17 -1.91 21.13 -65.57
C PHE A 17 -2.16 19.81 -64.83
N ALA A 18 -2.12 18.68 -65.55
CA ALA A 18 -2.22 17.34 -64.95
C ALA A 18 -0.99 16.97 -64.09
N LEU A 19 0.17 17.58 -64.35
CA LEU A 19 1.40 17.39 -63.56
C LEU A 19 1.49 18.30 -62.33
N SER A 20 0.81 19.46 -62.33
CA SER A 20 0.88 20.45 -61.22
C SER A 20 0.01 20.15 -59.99
N GLY A 21 -0.74 19.04 -59.96
CA GLY A 21 -1.72 18.74 -58.92
C GLY A 21 -1.25 17.88 -57.75
N ASN A 22 -0.04 17.33 -57.77
CA ASN A 22 0.43 16.42 -56.71
C ASN A 22 1.33 17.16 -55.72
N SER A 23 0.72 17.84 -54.76
CA SER A 23 1.44 18.22 -53.53
C SER A 23 1.73 16.95 -52.75
N LEU A 24 2.95 16.43 -52.86
CA LEU A 24 3.44 15.36 -51.99
C LEU A 24 3.64 15.96 -50.59
N ILE A 25 2.69 15.76 -49.69
CA ILE A 25 2.94 15.96 -48.26
C ILE A 25 3.86 14.81 -47.83
N ALA A 26 5.09 15.12 -47.44
CA ALA A 26 5.96 14.14 -46.81
C ALA A 26 5.24 13.61 -45.55
N GLN A 27 5.01 12.30 -45.49
CA GLN A 27 4.47 11.65 -44.29
C GLN A 27 5.59 11.51 -43.24
N ASN A 28 5.23 11.40 -41.96
CA ASN A 28 6.18 11.02 -40.93
C ASN A 28 6.86 9.69 -41.32
N THR A 29 8.14 9.55 -41.03
CA THR A 29 8.91 8.33 -41.31
C THR A 29 8.93 7.46 -40.05
N ILE A 30 8.70 6.16 -40.20
CA ILE A 30 8.79 5.17 -39.12
C ILE A 30 10.18 4.51 -39.12
N ILE A 31 10.71 4.21 -37.94
CA ILE A 31 11.92 3.39 -37.78
C ILE A 31 11.48 1.94 -37.60
N THR A 32 11.64 1.12 -38.63
CA THR A 32 11.11 -0.24 -38.65
C THR A 32 12.04 -1.20 -39.39
N ASP A 33 12.00 -2.48 -39.03
CA ASP A 33 12.54 -3.58 -39.83
C ASP A 33 11.46 -4.36 -40.61
N ASP A 34 10.24 -3.82 -40.63
CA ASP A 34 9.07 -4.30 -41.38
C ASP A 34 8.56 -3.20 -42.34
N ASP A 35 8.77 -3.41 -43.64
CA ASP A 35 8.40 -2.48 -44.72
C ASP A 35 6.87 -2.39 -44.92
N GLY A 36 6.07 -3.24 -44.26
CA GLY A 36 4.61 -3.22 -44.32
C GLY A 36 3.95 -2.17 -43.43
N GLN A 37 4.71 -1.48 -42.59
CA GLN A 37 4.18 -0.54 -41.59
C GLN A 37 4.22 0.91 -42.06
N ASN A 38 3.14 1.64 -41.78
CA ASN A 38 3.07 3.08 -42.00
C ASN A 38 3.28 3.81 -40.68
N ALA A 39 3.91 4.98 -40.72
CA ALA A 39 4.08 5.82 -39.54
C ALA A 39 2.73 6.31 -39.00
N HIS A 40 2.58 6.29 -37.68
CA HIS A 40 1.38 6.78 -37.01
C HIS A 40 1.28 8.32 -37.08
N ASN A 41 0.09 8.84 -37.39
CA ASN A 41 -0.12 10.29 -37.64
C ASN A 41 0.06 11.19 -36.40
N SER A 42 -0.02 10.63 -35.20
CA SER A 42 0.18 11.34 -33.94
C SER A 42 1.57 11.17 -33.35
N ALA A 43 2.46 10.39 -33.99
CA ALA A 43 3.77 10.07 -33.45
C ALA A 43 4.84 11.02 -34.01
N MET A 44 5.55 11.70 -33.10
CA MET A 44 6.78 12.42 -33.46
C MET A 44 7.96 11.46 -33.68
N LEU A 45 7.97 10.32 -32.99
CA LEU A 45 8.87 9.19 -33.20
C LEU A 45 8.04 7.91 -33.14
N ASP A 46 8.05 7.15 -34.23
CA ASP A 46 7.41 5.85 -34.33
C ASP A 46 8.49 4.80 -34.59
N VAL A 47 8.55 3.79 -33.72
CA VAL A 47 9.52 2.69 -33.80
C VAL A 47 8.76 1.39 -33.71
N TYR A 48 8.84 0.58 -34.76
CA TYR A 48 8.16 -0.70 -34.82
C TYR A 48 9.15 -1.83 -35.09
N SER A 49 9.09 -2.88 -34.29
CA SER A 49 9.71 -4.17 -34.59
C SER A 49 9.03 -5.24 -33.74
N THR A 50 8.90 -6.44 -34.28
CA THR A 50 8.45 -7.62 -33.53
C THR A 50 9.61 -8.38 -32.89
N SER A 51 10.86 -8.04 -33.23
CA SER A 51 12.07 -8.78 -32.84
C SER A 51 13.13 -7.93 -32.14
N LYS A 52 13.03 -6.59 -32.23
CA LYS A 52 13.98 -5.63 -31.66
C LYS A 52 13.25 -4.67 -30.72
N GLY A 53 14.03 -4.02 -29.86
CA GLY A 53 13.52 -3.00 -28.95
C GLY A 53 14.37 -1.73 -28.98
N PHE A 54 13.95 -0.74 -28.20
CA PHE A 54 14.74 0.47 -27.98
C PHE A 54 15.83 0.20 -26.92
N LEU A 55 17.09 0.36 -27.32
CA LEU A 55 18.21 0.27 -26.39
C LEU A 55 18.55 1.66 -25.86
N ALA A 56 18.09 1.99 -24.66
CA ALA A 56 18.43 3.25 -24.01
C ALA A 56 19.94 3.36 -23.73
N PRO A 57 20.51 4.57 -23.64
CA PRO A 57 21.90 4.78 -23.24
C PRO A 57 22.21 4.05 -21.92
N ARG A 58 23.23 3.18 -21.96
CA ARG A 58 23.68 2.40 -20.82
C ARG A 58 24.89 3.06 -20.18
N MET A 59 24.88 3.19 -18.85
CA MET A 59 25.96 3.82 -18.10
C MET A 59 26.01 3.33 -16.65
N THR A 60 27.14 3.50 -15.99
CA THR A 60 27.28 3.27 -14.53
C THR A 60 26.57 4.36 -13.73
N SER A 61 26.33 4.11 -12.44
CA SER A 61 25.74 5.09 -11.53
C SER A 61 26.59 6.37 -11.43
N ALA A 62 27.91 6.23 -11.44
CA ALA A 62 28.82 7.37 -11.45
C ALA A 62 28.69 8.21 -12.73
N GLN A 63 28.57 7.56 -13.89
CA GLN A 63 28.40 8.24 -15.17
C GLN A 63 27.05 8.94 -15.28
N ARG A 64 25.96 8.30 -14.81
CA ARG A 64 24.63 8.92 -14.73
C ARG A 64 24.63 10.17 -13.85
N GLY A 65 25.25 10.08 -12.67
CA GLY A 65 25.41 11.20 -11.75
C GLY A 65 26.27 12.34 -12.29
N ALA A 66 27.16 12.06 -13.24
CA ALA A 66 28.03 13.05 -13.87
C ALA A 66 27.39 13.79 -15.07
N ILE A 67 26.16 13.44 -15.48
CA ILE A 67 25.44 14.18 -16.53
C ILE A 67 25.14 15.59 -16.00
N ALA A 68 25.72 16.60 -16.65
CA ALA A 68 25.49 18.01 -16.30
C ALA A 68 24.13 18.48 -16.84
N SER A 69 23.35 19.15 -16.00
CA SER A 69 22.05 19.74 -16.35
C SER A 69 21.13 18.81 -17.16
N PRO A 70 20.85 17.58 -16.68
CA PRO A 70 19.96 16.65 -17.40
C PRO A 70 18.55 17.25 -17.55
N ALA A 71 17.93 16.98 -18.70
CA ALA A 71 16.56 17.42 -18.97
C ALA A 71 15.54 16.55 -18.22
N GLU A 72 14.43 17.14 -17.77
CA GLU A 72 13.30 16.39 -17.23
C GLU A 72 12.76 15.41 -18.28
N GLY A 73 12.54 14.16 -17.88
CA GLY A 73 12.16 13.06 -18.75
C GLY A 73 13.34 12.32 -19.41
N LEU A 74 14.60 12.70 -19.15
CA LEU A 74 15.76 11.99 -19.69
C LEU A 74 15.82 10.54 -19.17
N LEU A 75 15.78 9.56 -20.08
CA LEU A 75 15.80 8.13 -19.77
C LEU A 75 17.19 7.51 -20.01
N VAL A 76 17.68 6.75 -19.04
CA VAL A 76 18.94 5.99 -19.12
C VAL A 76 18.78 4.63 -18.44
N TYR A 77 19.63 3.67 -18.81
CA TYR A 77 19.75 2.39 -18.10
C TYR A 77 21.04 2.38 -17.27
N ASP A 78 20.90 2.28 -15.96
CA ASP A 78 22.01 2.20 -15.02
C ASP A 78 22.48 0.76 -14.88
N THR A 79 23.74 0.48 -15.23
CA THR A 79 24.30 -0.87 -15.25
C THR A 79 24.80 -1.36 -13.91
N ASP A 80 24.97 -0.46 -12.92
CA ASP A 80 25.36 -0.89 -11.57
C ASP A 80 24.11 -1.36 -10.80
N ASP A 81 23.01 -0.62 -10.97
CA ASP A 81 21.72 -0.91 -10.34
C ASP A 81 20.82 -1.85 -11.17
N ASN A 82 21.20 -2.14 -12.42
CA ASN A 82 20.42 -2.92 -13.40
C ASN A 82 18.98 -2.40 -13.60
N ALA A 83 18.80 -1.08 -13.63
CA ALA A 83 17.48 -0.44 -13.64
C ALA A 83 17.41 0.74 -14.62
N PHE A 84 16.20 0.99 -15.14
CA PHE A 84 15.90 2.22 -15.88
C PHE A 84 15.73 3.40 -14.92
N TYR A 85 16.38 4.50 -15.25
CA TYR A 85 16.27 5.78 -14.56
C TYR A 85 15.72 6.87 -15.48
N MET A 86 14.85 7.71 -14.93
CA MET A 86 14.34 8.94 -15.51
C MET A 86 14.83 10.12 -14.68
N TYR A 87 15.28 11.20 -15.31
CA TYR A 87 15.52 12.44 -14.60
C TYR A 87 14.19 13.17 -14.38
N SER A 88 13.91 13.51 -13.13
CA SER A 88 12.74 14.31 -12.71
C SER A 88 13.19 15.69 -12.23
N SER A 89 12.24 16.58 -11.94
CA SER A 89 12.53 17.91 -11.38
C SER A 89 13.33 17.89 -10.07
N THR A 90 13.34 16.77 -9.34
CA THR A 90 14.04 16.60 -8.05
C THR A 90 15.30 15.73 -8.14
N GLY A 91 15.64 15.24 -9.34
CA GLY A 91 16.79 14.37 -9.57
C GLY A 91 16.44 13.05 -10.27
N TRP A 92 17.38 12.13 -10.30
CA TRP A 92 17.20 10.82 -10.92
C TRP A 92 16.29 9.89 -10.08
N THR A 93 15.23 9.40 -10.70
CA THR A 93 14.33 8.39 -10.15
C THR A 93 14.33 7.16 -11.05
N TYR A 94 14.15 5.97 -10.50
CA TYR A 94 14.10 4.74 -11.28
C TYR A 94 12.64 4.34 -11.52
N LEU A 95 12.35 3.72 -12.67
CA LEU A 95 10.98 3.44 -13.09
C LEU A 95 10.35 2.21 -12.42
N ASP A 96 11.14 1.32 -11.82
CA ASP A 96 10.63 0.06 -11.26
C ASP A 96 11.30 -0.30 -9.92
N LYS A 97 10.74 0.18 -8.80
CA LYS A 97 10.87 -0.51 -7.50
C LYS A 97 9.64 -1.39 -7.36
N PRO A 98 9.75 -2.61 -6.80
CA PRO A 98 8.57 -3.28 -6.27
C PRO A 98 7.82 -2.33 -5.33
N LEU A 99 6.56 -2.07 -5.72
CA LEU A 99 5.51 -1.62 -4.82
C LEU A 99 5.53 -2.58 -3.62
N ILE A 100 6.08 -2.12 -2.50
CA ILE A 100 6.14 -2.89 -1.23
C ILE A 100 4.72 -3.29 -0.78
N TRP A 101 3.71 -2.63 -1.36
CA TRP A 101 2.29 -2.84 -1.18
C TRP A 101 1.61 -3.11 -2.51
N GLN A 102 1.08 -4.31 -2.69
CA GLN A 102 0.16 -4.61 -3.79
C GLN A 102 -1.28 -4.56 -3.27
N THR A 103 -2.21 -4.17 -4.14
CA THR A 103 -3.65 -4.20 -3.84
C THR A 103 -4.32 -5.26 -4.74
N ASN A 104 -5.26 -6.03 -4.19
CA ASN A 104 -6.15 -6.89 -4.99
C ASN A 104 -7.57 -6.27 -5.06
N ASN A 105 -7.62 -4.94 -5.25
CA ASN A 105 -8.80 -4.08 -5.17
C ASN A 105 -9.45 -3.93 -3.79
N ASP A 106 -9.36 -4.94 -2.91
CA ASP A 106 -10.05 -4.93 -1.60
C ASP A 106 -9.09 -5.09 -0.40
N SER A 107 -7.90 -5.66 -0.62
CA SER A 107 -6.89 -5.87 0.40
C SER A 107 -5.51 -5.37 -0.03
N ILE A 108 -4.76 -4.86 0.94
CA ILE A 108 -3.34 -4.54 0.80
C ILE A 108 -2.53 -5.76 1.25
N TYR A 109 -1.55 -6.20 0.46
CA TYR A 109 -0.70 -7.34 0.79
C TYR A 109 0.78 -7.11 0.44
N VAL A 110 1.67 -7.75 1.20
CA VAL A 110 3.12 -7.77 0.97
C VAL A 110 3.49 -9.06 0.22
N THR A 111 4.10 -8.94 -0.95
CA THR A 111 4.50 -10.09 -1.78
C THR A 111 5.96 -10.45 -1.66
N GLY A 112 6.30 -11.71 -2.00
CA GLY A 112 7.67 -12.20 -2.04
C GLY A 112 8.07 -13.01 -0.80
N SER A 113 8.96 -13.99 -0.99
CA SER A 113 9.44 -14.84 0.11
C SER A 113 10.23 -14.01 1.14
N GLY A 114 9.95 -14.24 2.43
CA GLY A 114 10.65 -13.60 3.55
C GLY A 114 10.34 -12.11 3.75
N LYS A 115 9.39 -11.52 3.01
CA LYS A 115 8.97 -10.14 3.22
C LYS A 115 8.08 -10.00 4.46
N ARG A 116 8.20 -8.85 5.11
CA ARG A 116 7.58 -8.52 6.38
C ARG A 116 7.14 -7.06 6.34
N TYR A 117 6.07 -6.74 7.05
CA TYR A 117 5.61 -5.37 7.23
C TYR A 117 6.00 -4.86 8.62
N GLY A 118 6.73 -3.75 8.65
CA GLY A 118 7.10 -3.04 9.88
C GLY A 118 6.46 -1.65 9.91
N VAL A 119 5.79 -1.32 11.00
CA VAL A 119 5.36 0.03 11.37
C VAL A 119 6.30 0.51 12.47
N GLY A 120 6.96 1.65 12.26
CA GLY A 120 7.95 2.19 13.20
C GLY A 120 9.28 1.44 13.23
N THR A 121 9.50 0.45 12.36
CA THR A 121 10.78 -0.28 12.28
C THR A 121 11.13 -0.70 10.86
N ALA A 122 12.39 -0.52 10.48
CA ALA A 122 12.94 -1.00 9.21
C ALA A 122 13.37 -2.48 9.26
N SER A 123 13.41 -3.09 10.45
CA SER A 123 13.85 -4.47 10.67
C SER A 123 12.79 -5.28 11.44
N PRO A 124 11.59 -5.48 10.86
CA PRO A 124 10.54 -6.27 11.51
C PRO A 124 11.00 -7.72 11.72
N PHE A 125 10.81 -8.26 12.92
CA PHE A 125 11.12 -9.66 13.23
C PHE A 125 10.00 -10.60 12.77
N ALA A 126 8.75 -10.21 13.03
CA ALA A 126 7.54 -10.94 12.64
C ALA A 126 7.00 -10.45 11.28
N LYS A 127 6.05 -11.20 10.70
CA LYS A 127 5.41 -10.83 9.42
C LYS A 127 4.68 -9.48 9.48
N LEU A 128 4.08 -9.17 10.62
CA LEU A 128 3.57 -7.85 10.98
C LEU A 128 4.27 -7.44 12.28
N THR A 129 4.98 -6.33 12.27
CA THR A 129 5.61 -5.75 13.46
C THR A 129 5.15 -4.30 13.59
N VAL A 130 4.65 -3.94 14.77
CA VAL A 130 4.36 -2.56 15.14
C VAL A 130 5.24 -2.24 16.33
N GLN A 131 6.12 -1.26 16.18
CA GLN A 131 7.15 -0.94 17.15
C GLN A 131 7.17 0.56 17.40
N GLY A 132 7.21 0.95 18.69
CA GLY A 132 7.39 2.34 19.09
C GLY A 132 8.80 2.83 18.78
N ASP A 133 8.92 4.11 18.47
CA ASP A 133 10.21 4.77 18.37
C ASP A 133 10.43 5.69 19.60
N ALA A 134 11.64 6.27 19.70
CA ALA A 134 12.01 7.09 20.85
C ALA A 134 11.20 8.39 21.00
N THR A 135 10.29 8.70 20.07
CA THR A 135 9.48 9.93 20.04
C THR A 135 8.02 9.70 20.42
N ILE A 136 7.58 8.44 20.59
CA ILE A 136 6.19 8.15 20.97
C ILE A 136 5.87 8.69 22.37
N ALA A 137 4.70 9.31 22.51
CA ALA A 137 4.24 9.78 23.81
C ALA A 137 3.71 8.61 24.66
N PRO A 138 3.82 8.65 26.00
CA PRO A 138 3.32 7.57 26.87
C PRO A 138 1.80 7.28 26.72
N ASP A 139 1.03 8.26 26.28
CA ASP A 139 -0.41 8.19 26.03
C ASP A 139 -0.77 7.95 24.56
N GLU A 140 0.22 7.80 23.68
CA GLU A 140 0.04 7.46 22.28
C GLU A 140 0.07 5.93 22.10
N PRO A 141 -0.99 5.32 21.54
CA PRO A 141 -1.03 3.89 21.31
C PRO A 141 -0.17 3.49 20.11
N LEU A 142 0.59 2.41 20.26
CA LEU A 142 1.28 1.72 19.17
C LEU A 142 0.29 1.13 18.17
N PHE A 143 -0.80 0.57 18.68
CA PHE A 143 -1.87 -0.03 17.89
C PHE A 143 -3.20 0.19 18.59
N GLU A 144 -4.18 0.72 17.88
CA GLU A 144 -5.54 0.91 18.39
C GLU A 144 -6.58 0.31 17.44
N VAL A 145 -7.61 -0.28 18.04
CA VAL A 145 -8.83 -0.74 17.36
C VAL A 145 -9.98 0.07 17.94
N LYS A 146 -10.70 0.77 17.06
CA LYS A 146 -11.86 1.59 17.40
C LYS A 146 -13.15 0.97 16.86
N ASN A 147 -14.25 1.18 17.56
CA ASN A 147 -15.58 0.86 17.03
C ASN A 147 -16.05 1.93 16.02
N ALA A 148 -17.22 1.72 15.42
CA ALA A 148 -17.80 2.68 14.46
C ALA A 148 -18.13 4.06 15.05
N ALA A 149 -18.24 4.18 16.37
CA ALA A 149 -18.43 5.45 17.07
C ALA A 149 -17.10 6.17 17.39
N GLY A 150 -15.96 5.57 17.04
CA GLY A 150 -14.62 6.10 17.31
C GLY A 150 -14.08 5.77 18.71
N ASP A 151 -14.82 5.01 19.53
CA ASP A 151 -14.32 4.60 20.85
C ASP A 151 -13.26 3.51 20.69
N VAL A 152 -12.15 3.64 21.43
CA VAL A 152 -11.09 2.62 21.49
C VAL A 152 -11.60 1.41 22.28
N ILE A 153 -11.67 0.25 21.62
CA ILE A 153 -12.05 -1.04 22.24
C ILE A 153 -10.83 -1.90 22.60
N PHE A 154 -9.71 -1.69 21.90
CA PHE A 154 -8.43 -2.32 22.18
C PHE A 154 -7.32 -1.34 21.85
N ALA A 155 -6.38 -1.11 22.76
CA ALA A 155 -5.19 -0.33 22.49
C ALA A 155 -3.97 -0.96 23.16
N VAL A 156 -2.86 -0.95 22.44
CA VAL A 156 -1.53 -1.33 22.91
C VAL A 156 -0.71 -0.06 23.04
N TYR A 157 -0.20 0.20 24.23
CA TYR A 157 0.75 1.28 24.53
C TYR A 157 2.12 0.66 24.75
N GLU A 158 3.14 1.49 24.96
CA GLU A 158 4.49 1.00 25.26
C GLU A 158 4.55 0.10 26.51
N ASN A 159 3.75 0.43 27.53
CA ASN A 159 3.84 -0.20 28.85
C ASN A 159 2.60 -1.00 29.27
N GLU A 160 1.50 -0.91 28.51
CA GLU A 160 0.24 -1.55 28.90
C GLU A 160 -0.65 -1.89 27.70
N VAL A 161 -1.62 -2.78 27.93
CA VAL A 161 -2.69 -3.09 26.98
C VAL A 161 -4.02 -2.75 27.63
N LYS A 162 -4.81 -1.91 26.97
CA LYS A 162 -6.17 -1.56 27.39
C LYS A 162 -7.19 -2.29 26.53
N VAL A 163 -8.11 -2.98 27.18
CA VAL A 163 -9.27 -3.61 26.53
C VAL A 163 -10.54 -3.02 27.14
N ASN A 164 -11.30 -2.29 26.33
CA ASN A 164 -12.49 -1.58 26.76
C ASN A 164 -13.74 -2.27 26.22
N PHE A 165 -14.65 -2.59 27.12
CA PHE A 165 -15.97 -3.10 26.76
C PHE A 165 -17.00 -2.00 27.02
N LYS A 166 -17.60 -1.45 25.95
CA LYS A 166 -18.71 -0.50 26.09
C LYS A 166 -20.02 -1.29 26.15
N GLU A 167 -20.54 -1.50 27.35
CA GLU A 167 -21.86 -2.10 27.52
C GLU A 167 -22.95 -1.06 27.19
N THR A 168 -23.76 -1.32 26.17
CA THR A 168 -24.89 -0.46 25.76
C THR A 168 -26.02 -0.46 26.79
N ALA A 169 -26.05 -1.45 27.68
CA ALA A 169 -26.84 -1.48 28.88
C ALA A 169 -26.01 -2.17 29.96
N LYS A 170 -25.72 -1.48 31.07
CA LYS A 170 -25.07 -2.12 32.22
C LYS A 170 -25.90 -3.32 32.61
N GLY A 171 -25.37 -4.53 32.46
CA GLY A 171 -25.90 -5.64 33.24
C GLY A 171 -25.84 -5.22 34.71
N VAL A 172 -26.90 -5.47 35.49
CA VAL A 172 -26.95 -5.08 36.91
C VAL A 172 -25.73 -5.61 37.70
N LYS A 173 -24.97 -6.57 37.16
CA LYS A 173 -23.70 -7.07 37.69
C LYS A 173 -22.72 -7.42 36.56
N GLY A 174 -21.94 -6.45 36.12
CA GLY A 174 -20.77 -6.64 35.25
C GLY A 174 -19.49 -6.43 36.04
N GLY A 175 -18.85 -7.52 36.47
CA GLY A 175 -17.62 -7.50 37.25
C GLY A 175 -17.49 -8.79 38.05
N PHE A 176 -16.32 -9.42 38.03
CA PHE A 176 -16.03 -10.65 38.75
C PHE A 176 -16.21 -10.44 40.25
N ALA A 177 -17.43 -10.64 40.76
CA ALA A 177 -17.80 -10.34 42.14
C ALA A 177 -17.97 -11.63 42.94
N VAL A 178 -16.92 -12.02 43.68
CA VAL A 178 -17.04 -12.97 44.80
C VAL A 178 -17.41 -12.18 46.06
N GLY A 179 -18.69 -11.81 46.16
CA GLY A 179 -19.24 -11.13 47.34
C GLY A 179 -20.30 -10.11 46.97
N GLY A 180 -21.57 -10.52 47.02
CA GLY A 180 -22.69 -9.60 46.87
C GLY A 180 -22.85 -8.77 48.14
N LEU A 181 -22.62 -7.45 48.05
CA LEU A 181 -23.02 -6.50 49.09
C LEU A 181 -24.55 -6.34 49.04
N SER A 182 -25.30 -7.11 49.82
CA SER A 182 -26.70 -6.76 50.16
C SER A 182 -26.71 -6.08 51.53
N GLY A 183 -27.29 -4.88 51.58
CA GLY A 183 -27.21 -3.94 52.69
C GLY A 183 -28.00 -4.29 53.96
N SER A 184 -28.03 -5.56 54.38
CA SER A 184 -28.57 -5.94 55.68
C SER A 184 -27.42 -6.33 56.59
N LYS A 185 -26.98 -5.41 57.46
CA LYS A 185 -25.91 -5.63 58.43
C LYS A 185 -26.38 -6.63 59.50
N GLY A 186 -26.30 -7.92 59.20
CA GLY A 186 -26.13 -8.94 60.23
C GLY A 186 -24.74 -8.82 60.85
N ASN A 187 -24.54 -9.37 62.05
CA ASN A 187 -23.21 -9.43 62.68
C ASN A 187 -22.18 -9.96 61.66
N PRO A 188 -20.97 -9.38 61.60
CA PRO A 188 -19.96 -9.80 60.63
C PRO A 188 -19.63 -11.28 60.83
N THR A 189 -20.01 -12.12 59.87
CA THR A 189 -19.62 -13.53 59.83
C THR A 189 -18.26 -13.61 59.12
N GLU A 190 -17.23 -14.07 59.82
CA GLU A 190 -15.90 -14.35 59.24
C GLU A 190 -16.01 -15.61 58.36
N TYR A 191 -16.05 -15.46 57.04
CA TYR A 191 -16.15 -16.59 56.10
C TYR A 191 -14.80 -17.14 55.67
N MET A 192 -13.74 -16.33 55.74
CA MET A 192 -12.40 -16.71 55.31
C MET A 192 -11.37 -15.98 56.16
N ARG A 193 -10.42 -16.75 56.69
CA ARG A 193 -9.26 -16.23 57.39
C ARG A 193 -8.01 -16.77 56.74
N ILE A 194 -7.07 -15.87 56.45
CA ILE A 194 -5.74 -16.22 55.95
C ILE A 194 -4.73 -15.78 57.00
N THR A 195 -3.94 -16.73 57.46
CA THR A 195 -2.72 -16.50 58.22
C THR A 195 -1.54 -17.01 57.38
N PRO A 196 -0.30 -16.55 57.61
CA PRO A 196 0.85 -17.01 56.82
C PRO A 196 1.04 -18.54 56.80
N ASP A 197 0.50 -19.23 57.80
CA ASP A 197 0.57 -20.68 57.99
C ASP A 197 -0.70 -21.44 57.57
N SER A 198 -1.86 -20.78 57.35
CA SER A 198 -3.09 -21.49 56.97
C SER A 198 -4.16 -20.62 56.33
N VAL A 199 -5.02 -21.27 55.54
CA VAL A 199 -6.29 -20.70 55.08
C VAL A 199 -7.41 -21.50 55.73
N ARG A 200 -8.32 -20.79 56.41
CA ARG A 200 -9.54 -21.38 56.97
C ARG A 200 -10.76 -20.79 56.29
N ILE A 201 -11.64 -21.66 55.81
CA ILE A 201 -12.90 -21.30 55.17
C ILE A 201 -14.03 -21.84 56.04
N TYR A 202 -14.90 -20.93 56.51
CA TYR A 202 -16.05 -21.28 57.32
C TYR A 202 -17.29 -21.37 56.43
N ILE A 203 -17.91 -22.55 56.38
CA ILE A 203 -19.17 -22.79 55.67
C ILE A 203 -20.27 -22.86 56.73
N ASN A 204 -21.28 -21.99 56.62
CA ASN A 204 -22.44 -22.04 57.50
C ASN A 204 -23.40 -23.14 57.02
N ASP A 205 -23.53 -24.22 57.80
CA ASP A 205 -24.39 -25.38 57.46
C ASP A 205 -25.77 -25.32 58.15
N THR A 206 -26.13 -24.22 58.81
CA THR A 206 -27.37 -24.16 59.61
C THR A 206 -28.59 -23.61 58.85
N ALA A 207 -28.51 -23.41 57.53
CA ALA A 207 -29.65 -23.06 56.70
C ALA A 207 -29.88 -24.16 55.64
N SER A 208 -30.87 -25.03 55.87
CA SER A 208 -31.31 -26.12 54.99
C SER A 208 -31.93 -25.66 53.65
N ALA A 209 -31.50 -24.53 53.10
CA ALA A 209 -31.85 -24.07 51.77
C ALA A 209 -30.57 -23.90 50.95
N LYS A 210 -29.99 -25.02 50.49
CA LYS A 210 -29.03 -24.99 49.38
C LYS A 210 -29.73 -24.33 48.19
N GLY A 211 -29.32 -23.12 47.85
CA GLY A 211 -29.69 -22.50 46.58
C GLY A 211 -29.24 -23.38 45.42
N VAL A 212 -30.07 -23.48 44.38
CA VAL A 212 -30.00 -24.44 43.24
C VAL A 212 -28.74 -24.27 42.35
N LYS A 213 -27.74 -23.46 42.71
CA LYS A 213 -26.47 -23.28 42.01
C LYS A 213 -25.40 -22.88 43.04
N GLY A 214 -24.23 -23.48 43.20
CA GLY A 214 -23.49 -24.55 42.55
C GLY A 214 -22.06 -24.39 43.09
N GLY A 215 -21.55 -25.37 43.85
CA GLY A 215 -20.21 -25.30 44.42
C GLY A 215 -19.15 -25.35 43.32
N PHE A 216 -18.15 -24.48 43.39
CA PHE A 216 -16.97 -24.57 42.53
C PHE A 216 -16.05 -25.66 43.10
N ALA A 217 -16.06 -26.83 42.48
CA ALA A 217 -15.09 -27.88 42.72
C ALA A 217 -14.03 -27.83 41.63
N VAL A 218 -12.77 -27.81 42.02
CA VAL A 218 -11.63 -28.14 41.16
C VAL A 218 -11.02 -29.40 41.76
N GLY A 219 -11.08 -30.49 41.00
CA GLY A 219 -10.35 -31.73 41.28
C GLY A 219 -9.05 -31.74 40.50
#